data_AF-A0A1H4NI67-F1
#
_entry.id   AF-A0A1H4NI67-F1
#
_cell.length_a   1.000
_cell.length_b   1.000
_cell.length_c   1.000
_cell.angle_alpha   90.00
_cell.angle_beta   90.00
_cell.angle_gamma   90.00
#
_symmetry.space_group_name_H-M   'P 1'
#
loop_
_entity.id
_entity.type
_entity.pdbx_description
1 polymer ?
#
loop_
_entity_poly.entity_id
_entity_poly.type
_entity_poly.pdbx_seq_one_letter_code
_entity_poly.pdbx_strand_id
1 'polypeptide(L)'
;MLAGRRGDAGYTEPVGNDAGARLQGGDGEVRAVAREALAVLRRDDARAGGILSGIERLARARRVTPTRGGAVFFTLLGIGLVAAVVSGALAGPPGKRIMIDPATAVPALMAAGIVAVLALAAALARGIHRPVPSDAGVILSVIVALIVAGIAVYRLVVGPSGGTAALPPSAYVLWLAGAAVIVMELVVIAGVLRRAVRSRDAAFARGRPDREPSLRAQAEELAQKDRALSVRTRADWEAALAELQSVPTATIEQARLLGPIGWLAWAAYGRRIDPTELAPHEGGAAHGQPIP
;
A
#
# COMPACT_ATOMS: atom_id res chain seq x y z
N MET A 1 44.04 -21.89 23.89
CA MET A 1 42.61 -22.19 24.11
C MET A 1 41.77 -21.06 23.54
N LEU A 2 40.98 -21.36 22.49
CA LEU A 2 39.75 -20.73 21.97
C LEU A 2 39.66 -19.18 21.98
N ALA A 3 39.84 -18.48 20.85
CA ALA A 3 38.89 -18.24 19.74
C ALA A 3 37.77 -17.21 20.04
N GLY A 4 37.71 -16.13 19.25
CA GLY A 4 36.66 -15.09 19.36
C GLY A 4 36.74 -14.00 18.28
N ARG A 5 36.40 -14.40 17.05
CA ARG A 5 36.37 -13.64 15.78
C ARG A 5 35.38 -12.47 15.82
N ARG A 6 35.83 -11.22 15.59
CA ARG A 6 34.96 -10.09 15.18
C ARG A 6 35.05 -9.95 13.66
N GLY A 7 33.96 -10.27 12.98
CA GLY A 7 33.79 -10.00 11.55
C GLY A 7 32.86 -8.81 11.40
N ASP A 8 33.35 -7.76 10.75
CA ASP A 8 32.54 -6.73 10.11
C ASP A 8 31.66 -7.40 9.05
N ALA A 9 30.35 -7.41 9.28
CA ALA A 9 29.37 -7.70 8.26
C ALA A 9 28.53 -6.43 8.11
N GLY A 10 28.98 -5.56 7.20
CA GLY A 10 28.12 -4.57 6.58
C GLY A 10 26.96 -5.34 5.94
N TYR A 11 25.77 -5.19 6.51
CA TYR A 11 24.55 -5.62 5.85
C TYR A 11 24.24 -4.58 4.77
N THR A 12 24.95 -4.68 3.65
CA THR A 12 24.38 -4.25 2.38
C THR A 12 23.15 -5.14 2.20
N GLU A 13 21.96 -4.56 2.31
CA GLU A 13 20.79 -5.18 1.69
C GLU A 13 21.23 -5.65 0.30
N PRO A 14 20.93 -6.89 -0.10
CA PRO A 14 20.97 -7.20 -1.50
C PRO A 14 19.97 -6.24 -2.12
N VAL A 15 20.49 -5.20 -2.80
CA VAL A 15 19.82 -4.60 -3.93
C VAL A 15 19.70 -5.76 -4.91
N GLY A 16 18.71 -6.60 -4.67
CA GLY A 16 18.31 -7.66 -5.57
C GLY A 16 18.14 -6.95 -6.89
N ASN A 17 18.93 -7.39 -7.86
CA ASN A 17 18.87 -6.96 -9.23
C ASN A 17 17.57 -7.49 -9.88
N ASP A 18 16.45 -7.43 -9.14
CA ASP A 18 15.06 -7.59 -9.58
C ASP A 18 14.64 -6.33 -10.36
N ALA A 19 15.54 -5.86 -11.23
CA ALA A 19 15.26 -5.02 -12.37
C ALA A 19 14.56 -5.83 -13.49
N GLY A 20 14.23 -7.11 -13.23
CA GLY A 20 13.32 -7.91 -14.04
C GLY A 20 11.91 -7.36 -13.98
N ALA A 21 11.53 -6.65 -15.05
CA ALA A 21 10.15 -6.44 -15.48
C ALA A 21 9.15 -5.89 -14.44
N ARG A 22 9.56 -4.93 -13.60
CA ARG A 22 8.57 -4.05 -12.97
C ARG A 22 7.92 -3.22 -14.06
N LEU A 23 6.63 -3.43 -14.22
CA LEU A 23 5.72 -2.71 -15.11
C LEU A 23 6.18 -1.34 -15.61
N GLN A 24 6.08 -1.17 -16.92
CA GLN A 24 5.83 0.15 -17.50
C GLN A 24 4.32 0.34 -17.50
N GLY A 25 3.77 1.09 -16.54
CA GLY A 25 2.37 1.54 -16.60
C GLY A 25 1.68 1.76 -15.25
N GLY A 26 0.89 2.83 -15.17
CA GLY A 26 0.15 3.22 -13.97
C GLY A 26 -1.09 2.35 -13.68
N ASP A 27 -1.64 2.45 -12.47
CA ASP A 27 -2.81 1.68 -12.06
C ASP A 27 -4.07 1.95 -12.90
N GLY A 28 -4.18 3.15 -13.46
CA GLY A 28 -5.28 3.53 -14.34
C GLY A 28 -5.21 2.80 -15.69
N GLU A 29 -4.01 2.71 -16.25
CA GLU A 29 -3.72 2.09 -17.55
C GLU A 29 -3.96 0.58 -17.51
N VAL A 30 -3.43 -0.09 -16.48
CA VAL A 30 -3.66 -1.54 -16.31
C VAL A 30 -5.14 -1.86 -16.16
N ARG A 31 -5.89 -1.00 -15.46
CA ARG A 31 -7.35 -1.13 -15.34
C ARG A 31 -8.07 -0.86 -16.65
N ALA A 32 -7.59 0.06 -17.48
CA ALA A 32 -8.16 0.32 -18.81
C ALA A 32 -8.02 -0.92 -19.70
N VAL A 33 -6.81 -1.46 -19.82
CA VAL A 33 -6.55 -2.69 -20.60
C VAL A 33 -7.34 -3.90 -20.05
N ALA A 34 -7.45 -4.03 -18.73
CA ALA A 34 -8.24 -5.11 -18.12
C ALA A 34 -9.75 -5.00 -18.41
N ARG A 35 -10.29 -3.78 -18.59
CA ARG A 35 -11.69 -3.60 -18.99
C ARG A 35 -11.92 -4.09 -20.42
N GLU A 36 -11.00 -3.78 -21.34
CA GLU A 36 -11.09 -4.26 -22.72
C GLU A 36 -10.93 -5.77 -22.80
N ALA A 37 -9.98 -6.36 -22.07
CA ALA A 37 -9.81 -7.80 -22.00
C ALA A 37 -11.10 -8.50 -21.52
N LEU A 38 -11.76 -7.93 -20.50
CA LEU A 38 -13.04 -8.43 -20.00
C LEU A 38 -14.17 -8.27 -21.04
N ALA A 39 -14.22 -7.14 -21.75
CA ALA A 39 -15.22 -6.87 -22.77
C ALA A 39 -15.10 -7.85 -23.94
N VAL A 40 -13.87 -8.14 -24.39
CA VAL A 40 -13.58 -9.11 -25.45
C VAL A 40 -14.00 -10.51 -25.01
N LEU A 41 -13.60 -10.95 -23.82
CA LEU A 41 -13.96 -12.28 -23.32
C LEU A 41 -15.46 -12.48 -23.13
N ARG A 42 -16.19 -11.44 -22.72
CA ARG A 42 -17.65 -11.50 -22.58
C ARG A 42 -18.40 -11.65 -23.90
N ARG A 43 -17.78 -11.33 -25.04
CA ARG A 43 -18.39 -11.57 -26.36
C ARG A 43 -18.27 -13.05 -26.77
N ASP A 44 -17.42 -13.82 -26.10
CA ASP A 44 -17.21 -15.26 -26.31
C ASP A 44 -17.93 -16.08 -25.20
N ASP A 45 -19.27 -15.99 -25.21
CA ASP A 45 -20.19 -16.42 -24.13
C ASP A 45 -19.98 -17.88 -23.67
N ALA A 46 -19.60 -18.78 -24.58
CA ALA A 46 -19.53 -20.21 -24.29
C ALA A 46 -18.37 -20.60 -23.34
N ARG A 47 -17.29 -19.81 -23.29
CA ARG A 47 -16.06 -20.13 -22.51
C ARG A 47 -15.77 -19.13 -21.40
N ALA A 48 -16.38 -17.95 -21.44
CA ALA A 48 -16.11 -16.86 -20.51
C ALA A 48 -16.40 -17.22 -19.04
N GLY A 49 -17.49 -17.94 -18.75
CA GLY A 49 -17.94 -18.19 -17.37
C GLY A 49 -16.91 -18.90 -16.48
N GLY A 50 -16.27 -19.95 -16.99
CA GLY A 50 -15.25 -20.70 -16.25
C GLY A 50 -13.97 -19.90 -16.02
N ILE A 51 -13.52 -19.15 -17.03
CA ILE A 51 -12.30 -18.34 -16.97
C ILE A 51 -12.50 -17.16 -16.01
N LEU A 52 -13.61 -16.44 -16.14
CA LEU A 52 -13.91 -15.28 -15.29
C LEU A 52 -14.12 -15.66 -13.83
N SER A 53 -14.82 -16.77 -13.56
CA SER A 53 -14.95 -17.28 -12.18
C SER A 53 -13.61 -17.71 -11.57
N GLY A 54 -12.69 -18.25 -12.38
CA GLY A 54 -11.31 -18.53 -11.99
C GLY A 54 -10.53 -17.25 -11.64
N ILE A 55 -10.57 -16.24 -12.52
CA ILE A 55 -9.94 -14.93 -12.29
C ILE A 55 -10.51 -14.25 -11.05
N GLU A 56 -11.82 -14.30 -10.82
CA GLU A 56 -12.45 -13.75 -9.61
C GLU A 56 -12.03 -14.50 -8.34
N ARG A 57 -11.86 -15.82 -8.42
CA ARG A 57 -11.39 -16.63 -7.29
C ARG A 57 -9.93 -16.28 -6.97
N LEU A 58 -9.09 -16.13 -7.99
CA LEU A 58 -7.70 -15.67 -7.86
C LEU A 58 -7.65 -14.26 -7.24
N ALA A 59 -8.45 -13.33 -7.75
CA ALA A 59 -8.54 -11.98 -7.23
C ALA A 59 -9.06 -11.95 -5.78
N ARG A 60 -10.08 -12.75 -5.44
CA ARG A 60 -10.61 -12.87 -4.06
C ARG A 60 -9.60 -13.49 -3.11
N ALA A 61 -8.90 -14.54 -3.53
CA ALA A 61 -7.87 -15.17 -2.73
C ALA A 61 -6.74 -14.20 -2.37
N ARG A 62 -6.50 -13.19 -3.22
CA ARG A 62 -5.47 -12.17 -3.01
C ARG A 62 -5.96 -10.91 -2.31
N ARG A 63 -7.24 -10.55 -2.45
CA ARG A 63 -7.82 -9.41 -1.73
C ARG A 63 -7.84 -9.72 -0.24
N VAL A 64 -6.99 -9.01 0.51
CA VAL A 64 -7.17 -8.87 1.95
C VAL A 64 -8.43 -8.05 2.14
N THR A 65 -9.57 -8.69 2.36
CA THR A 65 -10.82 -8.00 2.64
C THR A 65 -10.59 -7.12 3.88
N PRO A 66 -10.80 -5.79 3.81
CA PRO A 66 -10.70 -4.97 4.99
C PRO A 66 -11.74 -5.48 5.98
N THR A 67 -11.27 -6.05 7.09
CA THR A 67 -12.17 -6.43 8.17
C THR A 67 -12.83 -5.15 8.68
N ARG A 68 -14.12 -5.19 9.06
CA ARG A 68 -14.80 -4.02 9.65
C ARG A 68 -13.98 -3.37 10.78
N GLY A 69 -13.21 -4.18 11.52
CA GLY A 69 -12.29 -3.69 12.55
C GLY A 69 -11.14 -2.83 12.01
N GLY A 70 -10.58 -3.16 10.84
CA GLY A 70 -9.54 -2.36 10.21
C GLY A 70 -10.05 -1.01 9.70
N ALA A 71 -11.27 -0.96 9.15
CA ALA A 71 -11.87 0.30 8.72
C ALA A 71 -12.03 1.28 9.89
N VAL A 72 -12.60 0.82 11.01
CA VAL A 72 -12.77 1.65 12.22
C VAL A 72 -11.42 2.12 12.77
N PHE A 73 -10.42 1.25 12.81
CA PHE A 73 -9.06 1.61 13.24
C PHE A 73 -8.47 2.74 12.39
N PHE A 74 -8.52 2.62 11.06
CA PHE A 74 -7.97 3.66 10.18
C PHE A 74 -8.77 4.95 10.19
N THR A 75 -10.08 4.90 10.40
CA THR A 75 -10.89 6.10 10.60
C THR A 75 -10.48 6.84 11.87
N LEU A 76 -10.34 6.13 13.00
CA LEU A 76 -9.90 6.73 14.26
C LEU A 76 -8.48 7.30 14.16
N LEU A 77 -7.57 6.55 13.52
CA LEU A 77 -6.22 7.01 13.25
C LEU A 77 -6.23 8.28 12.38
N GLY A 78 -7.02 8.29 11.30
CA GLY A 78 -7.15 9.45 10.42
C GLY A 78 -7.66 10.70 11.14
N ILE A 79 -8.72 10.56 11.95
CA ILE A 79 -9.25 11.65 12.79
C ILE A 79 -8.17 12.17 13.75
N GLY A 80 -7.48 11.25 14.44
CA GLY A 80 -6.42 11.60 15.38
C GLY A 80 -5.25 12.34 14.73
N LEU A 81 -4.80 11.89 13.55
CA LEU A 81 -3.72 12.52 12.80
C LEU A 81 -4.11 13.94 12.34
N VAL A 82 -5.31 14.12 11.77
CA VAL A 82 -5.78 15.43 11.32
C VAL A 82 -5.90 16.39 12.50
N ALA A 83 -6.50 15.95 13.61
CA ALA A 83 -6.66 16.76 14.81
C ALA A 83 -5.30 17.15 15.42
N ALA A 84 -4.32 16.22 15.44
CA ALA A 84 -2.96 16.51 15.90
C ALA A 84 -2.27 17.56 15.02
N VAL A 85 -2.40 17.46 13.70
CA VAL A 85 -1.85 18.45 12.76
C VAL A 85 -2.50 19.81 12.95
N VAL A 86 -3.82 19.87 13.11
CA VAL A 86 -4.54 21.14 13.35
C VAL A 86 -4.10 21.78 14.67
N SER A 87 -4.04 21.00 15.76
CA SER A 87 -3.56 21.48 17.06
C SER A 87 -2.12 22.00 16.97
N GLY A 88 -1.24 21.23 16.31
CA GLY A 88 0.14 21.62 16.06
C GLY A 88 0.25 22.90 15.23
N ALA A 89 -0.48 23.01 14.12
CA ALA A 89 -0.43 24.18 13.23
C ALA A 89 -0.85 25.47 13.94
N LEU A 90 -1.88 25.43 14.78
CA LEU A 90 -2.30 26.57 15.60
C LEU A 90 -1.27 26.91 16.69
N ALA A 91 -0.53 25.93 17.18
CA ALA A 91 0.59 26.12 18.08
C ALA A 91 1.91 26.50 17.35
N GLY A 92 1.97 26.37 16.03
CA GLY A 92 3.18 26.55 15.23
C GLY A 92 3.73 27.97 15.20
N PRO A 93 4.87 28.18 14.52
CA PRO A 93 5.37 29.51 14.22
C PRO A 93 4.35 30.28 13.36
N PRO A 94 4.19 31.60 13.57
CA PRO A 94 3.25 32.38 12.77
C PRO A 94 3.73 32.41 11.31
N GLY A 95 2.84 32.02 10.40
CA GLY A 95 3.08 32.21 8.97
C GLY A 95 3.20 33.70 8.66
N LYS A 96 4.01 34.07 7.67
CA LYS A 96 4.04 35.44 7.15
C LYS A 96 2.60 35.82 6.75
N ARG A 97 1.92 36.64 7.56
CA ARG A 97 0.53 37.18 7.38
C ARG A 97 -0.64 36.36 7.96
N ILE A 98 -0.43 35.30 8.74
CA ILE A 98 -1.56 34.59 9.39
C ILE A 98 -1.48 34.83 10.89
N MET A 99 -2.31 35.76 11.36
CA MET A 99 -2.48 36.07 12.77
C MET A 99 -3.95 35.77 13.10
N ILE A 100 -4.18 34.69 13.85
CA ILE A 100 -5.53 34.28 14.23
C ILE A 100 -5.82 34.91 15.59
N ASP A 101 -7.03 35.45 15.76
CA ASP A 101 -7.48 35.99 17.03
C ASP A 101 -7.32 34.93 18.14
N PRO A 102 -6.54 35.20 19.21
CA PRO A 102 -6.34 34.27 20.31
C PRO A 102 -7.66 33.75 20.93
N ALA A 103 -8.72 34.56 20.93
CA ALA A 103 -10.03 34.16 21.46
C ALA A 103 -10.64 32.99 20.69
N THR A 104 -10.29 32.81 19.41
CA THR A 104 -10.73 31.70 18.57
C THR A 104 -9.68 30.59 18.45
N ALA A 105 -8.40 30.96 18.41
CA ALA A 105 -7.31 30.02 18.20
C ALA A 105 -7.10 29.07 19.38
N VAL A 106 -7.15 29.58 20.61
CA VAL A 106 -6.87 28.78 21.82
C VAL A 106 -7.92 27.69 22.04
N PRO A 107 -9.25 27.97 21.97
CA PRO A 107 -10.26 26.92 22.07
C PRO A 107 -10.15 25.87 20.97
N ALA A 108 -9.90 26.28 19.73
CA ALA A 108 -9.75 25.37 18.60
C ALA A 108 -8.52 24.46 18.75
N LEU A 109 -7.39 25.02 19.19
CA LEU A 109 -6.16 24.30 19.49
C LEU A 109 -6.36 23.24 20.58
N MET A 110 -7.08 23.60 21.64
CA MET A 110 -7.37 22.70 22.76
C MET A 110 -8.34 21.59 22.38
N ALA A 111 -9.44 21.95 21.70
CA ALA A 111 -10.42 20.98 21.22
C ALA A 111 -9.76 19.97 20.26
N ALA A 112 -8.95 20.45 19.31
CA ALA A 112 -8.21 19.59 18.40
C ALA A 112 -7.21 18.67 19.14
N GLY A 113 -6.51 19.20 20.15
CA GLY A 113 -5.60 18.40 20.97
C GLY A 113 -6.32 17.28 21.74
N ILE A 114 -7.46 17.59 22.36
CA ILE A 114 -8.30 16.60 23.08
C ILE A 114 -8.83 15.54 22.12
N VAL A 115 -9.35 15.94 20.96
CA VAL A 115 -9.84 15.00 19.93
C VAL A 115 -8.72 14.11 19.43
N ALA A 116 -7.51 14.65 19.23
CA ALA A 116 -6.36 13.87 18.82
C ALA A 116 -6.03 12.78 19.83
N VAL A 117 -5.87 13.13 21.11
CA VAL A 117 -5.58 12.17 22.19
C VAL A 117 -6.66 11.09 22.27
N LEU A 118 -7.94 11.47 22.32
CA LEU A 118 -9.03 10.50 22.44
C LEU A 118 -9.13 9.56 21.24
N ALA A 119 -8.97 10.09 20.02
CA ALA A 119 -9.04 9.29 18.80
C ALA A 119 -7.84 8.34 18.67
N LEU A 120 -6.63 8.80 18.97
CA LEU A 120 -5.41 8.00 18.95
C LEU A 120 -5.41 6.93 20.05
N ALA A 121 -5.83 7.27 21.27
CA ALA A 121 -6.01 6.30 22.35
C ALA A 121 -7.03 5.20 21.95
N ALA A 122 -8.17 5.57 21.35
CA ALA A 122 -9.16 4.62 20.87
C ALA A 122 -8.64 3.74 19.72
N ALA A 123 -7.85 4.32 18.80
CA ALA A 123 -7.17 3.59 17.75
C ALA A 123 -6.17 2.59 18.35
N LEU A 124 -5.34 3.02 19.31
CA LEU A 124 -4.34 2.19 19.97
C LEU A 124 -4.97 1.01 20.73
N ALA A 125 -6.01 1.28 21.54
CA ALA A 125 -6.74 0.25 22.27
C ALA A 125 -7.28 -0.84 21.32
N ARG A 126 -7.76 -0.47 20.13
CA ARG A 126 -8.17 -1.44 19.09
C ARG A 126 -6.98 -2.12 18.41
N GLY A 127 -5.95 -1.36 18.06
CA GLY A 127 -4.78 -1.83 17.33
C GLY A 127 -3.95 -2.85 18.10
N ILE A 128 -3.91 -2.76 19.43
CA ILE A 128 -3.24 -3.75 20.29
C ILE A 128 -3.89 -5.13 20.18
N HIS A 129 -5.23 -5.20 20.17
CA HIS A 129 -5.96 -6.48 20.09
C HIS A 129 -6.05 -7.04 18.67
N ARG A 130 -6.11 -6.17 17.66
CA ARG A 130 -6.24 -6.56 16.25
C ARG A 130 -5.35 -5.69 15.37
N PRO A 131 -4.04 -5.92 15.38
CA PRO A 131 -3.12 -5.10 14.61
C PRO A 131 -3.36 -5.31 13.12
N VAL A 132 -3.60 -4.20 12.39
CA VAL A 132 -3.79 -4.23 10.94
C VAL A 132 -2.50 -3.75 10.27
N PRO A 133 -1.81 -4.61 9.51
CA PRO A 133 -0.54 -4.21 8.88
C PRO A 133 -0.79 -3.14 7.81
N SER A 134 -0.08 -2.01 7.92
CA SER A 134 -0.16 -0.89 6.96
C SER A 134 1.09 -0.04 7.01
N ASP A 135 1.89 -0.06 5.93
CA ASP A 135 3.10 0.76 5.80
C ASP A 135 2.77 2.25 5.74
N ALA A 136 1.69 2.60 5.01
CA ALA A 136 1.21 3.99 4.95
C ALA A 136 0.83 4.52 6.34
N GLY A 137 0.21 3.68 7.17
CA GLY A 137 -0.11 4.04 8.57
C GLY A 137 1.14 4.30 9.40
N VAL A 138 2.17 3.47 9.29
CA VAL A 138 3.47 3.67 9.97
C VAL A 138 4.09 5.00 9.54
N ILE A 139 4.20 5.24 8.22
CA ILE A 139 4.83 6.43 7.67
C ILE A 139 4.10 7.70 8.11
N LEU A 140 2.76 7.74 7.98
CA LEU A 140 1.96 8.89 8.38
C LEU A 140 2.07 9.17 9.89
N SER A 141 1.99 8.15 10.75
CA SER A 141 2.16 8.34 12.20
C SER A 141 3.53 8.89 12.55
N VAL A 142 4.61 8.42 11.92
CA VAL A 142 5.96 8.93 12.14
C VAL A 142 6.10 10.38 11.68
N ILE A 143 5.61 10.70 10.48
CA ILE A 143 5.69 12.08 9.94
C ILE A 143 4.94 13.05 10.88
N VAL A 144 3.71 12.72 11.27
CA VAL A 144 2.93 13.59 12.16
C VAL A 144 3.57 13.70 13.54
N ALA A 145 4.14 12.61 14.08
CA ALA A 145 4.88 12.66 15.35
C ALA A 145 6.08 13.61 15.29
N LEU A 146 6.86 13.56 14.19
CA LEU A 146 8.00 14.47 14.00
C LEU A 146 7.55 15.93 13.87
N ILE A 147 6.45 16.19 13.16
CA ILE A 147 5.89 17.54 13.03
C ILE A 147 5.46 18.08 14.41
N VAL A 148 4.65 17.32 15.16
CA VAL A 148 4.17 17.73 16.48
C VAL A 148 5.33 17.92 17.46
N ALA A 149 6.31 17.01 17.46
CA ALA A 149 7.51 17.12 18.28
C ALA A 149 8.34 18.37 17.92
N GLY A 150 8.54 18.64 16.63
CA GLY A 150 9.25 19.83 16.17
C GLY A 150 8.57 21.13 16.61
N ILE A 151 7.24 21.18 16.56
CA ILE A 151 6.46 22.34 17.03
C ILE A 151 6.55 22.47 18.55
N ALA A 152 6.51 21.36 19.30
CA ALA A 152 6.69 21.38 20.74
C ALA A 152 8.09 21.89 21.14
N VAL A 153 9.15 21.43 20.47
CA VAL A 153 10.53 21.92 20.69
C VAL A 153 10.64 23.39 20.36
N TYR A 154 10.09 23.85 19.24
CA TYR A 154 10.02 25.28 18.91
C TYR A 154 9.34 26.08 20.04
N ARG A 155 8.19 25.60 20.53
CA ARG A 155 7.45 26.26 21.62
C ARG A 155 8.22 26.26 22.94
N LEU A 156 9.03 25.24 23.23
CA LEU A 156 9.90 25.23 24.41
C LEU A 156 11.00 26.31 24.33
N VAL A 157 11.53 26.57 23.13
CA VAL A 157 12.57 27.58 22.91
C VAL A 157 12.00 29.00 22.94
N VAL A 158 10.86 29.23 22.28
CA VAL A 158 10.28 30.57 22.13
C VAL A 158 9.38 30.96 23.32
N GLY A 159 8.82 29.99 24.02
CA GLY A 159 7.94 30.21 25.17
C GLY A 159 6.48 30.46 24.81
N PRO A 160 5.64 30.83 25.80
CA PRO A 160 4.17 30.88 25.69
C PRO A 160 3.65 32.00 24.77
N SER A 161 4.42 33.08 24.64
CA SER A 161 4.05 34.26 23.85
C SER A 161 4.39 34.17 22.36
N GLY A 162 5.21 33.20 21.93
CA GLY A 162 5.57 33.05 20.52
C GLY A 162 4.77 31.96 19.81
N GLY A 163 4.41 32.21 18.55
CA GLY A 163 3.62 31.29 17.72
C GLY A 163 2.42 31.97 17.03
N THR A 164 1.61 31.20 16.32
CA THR A 164 0.38 31.67 15.66
C THR A 164 -0.68 32.10 16.68
N ALA A 165 -0.73 31.44 17.84
CA ALA A 165 -1.57 31.81 18.98
C ALA A 165 -0.72 32.08 20.22
N ALA A 166 -0.90 33.25 20.84
CA ALA A 166 -0.35 33.54 22.16
C ALA A 166 -1.14 32.72 23.20
N LEU A 167 -0.46 31.86 23.96
CA LEU A 167 -1.09 30.99 24.94
C LEU A 167 -0.89 31.56 26.34
N PRO A 168 -1.95 31.61 27.18
CA PRO A 168 -1.75 31.87 28.60
C PRO A 168 -0.91 30.74 29.22
N PRO A 169 -0.13 31.00 30.29
CA PRO A 169 0.83 30.03 30.84
C PRO A 169 0.21 28.66 31.19
N SER A 170 -1.00 28.63 31.74
CA SER A 170 -1.71 27.39 32.06
C SER A 170 -2.07 26.58 30.81
N ALA A 171 -2.56 27.24 29.76
CA ALA A 171 -2.86 26.61 28.48
C ALA A 171 -1.59 26.11 27.78
N TYR A 172 -0.48 26.85 27.90
CA TYR A 172 0.79 26.45 27.31
C TYR A 172 1.31 25.14 27.92
N VAL A 173 1.35 25.02 29.25
CA VAL A 173 1.79 23.80 29.93
C VAL A 173 0.88 22.62 29.60
N LEU A 174 -0.44 22.85 29.60
CA LEU A 174 -1.42 21.82 29.24
C LEU A 174 -1.24 21.35 27.79
N TRP A 175 -1.02 22.28 26.86
CA TRP A 175 -0.79 21.94 25.46
C TRP A 175 0.52 21.15 25.27
N LEU A 176 1.61 21.54 25.95
CA LEU A 176 2.87 20.80 25.90
C LEU A 176 2.71 19.36 26.43
N ALA A 177 1.99 19.19 27.54
CA ALA A 177 1.68 17.88 28.06
C ALA A 177 0.85 17.06 27.06
N GLY A 178 -0.18 17.67 26.46
CA GLY A 178 -0.98 17.04 25.41
C GLY A 178 -0.16 16.65 24.17
N ALA A 179 0.72 17.52 23.69
CA ALA A 179 1.62 17.25 22.57
C ALA A 179 2.56 16.07 22.87
N ALA A 180 3.11 16.00 24.09
CA ALA A 180 3.94 14.87 24.51
C ALA A 180 3.17 13.55 24.51
N VAL A 181 1.92 13.55 24.99
CA VAL A 181 1.02 12.37 24.94
C VAL A 181 0.74 11.96 23.50
N ILE A 182 0.37 12.90 22.61
CA ILE A 182 0.12 12.64 21.19
C ILE A 182 1.35 12.01 20.52
N VAL A 183 2.55 12.57 20.75
CA VAL A 183 3.80 12.01 20.18
C VAL A 183 4.05 10.60 20.70
N MET A 184 3.85 10.36 22.00
CA MET A 184 3.98 9.02 22.59
C MET A 184 3.01 8.02 21.95
N GLU A 185 1.73 8.37 21.84
CA GLU A 185 0.70 7.53 21.21
C GLU A 185 1.05 7.19 19.76
N LEU A 186 1.49 8.18 18.98
CA LEU A 186 1.89 7.97 17.58
C LEU A 186 3.10 7.04 17.45
N VAL A 187 4.09 7.15 18.35
CA VAL A 187 5.25 6.24 18.38
C VAL A 187 4.81 4.82 18.72
N VAL A 188 3.92 4.64 19.70
CA VAL A 188 3.40 3.32 20.06
C VAL A 188 2.58 2.74 18.90
N ILE A 189 1.70 3.52 18.27
CA ILE A 189 0.92 3.11 17.09
C ILE A 189 1.86 2.67 15.96
N ALA A 190 2.88 3.48 15.63
CA ALA A 190 3.87 3.13 14.61
C ALA A 190 4.60 1.83 14.95
N GLY A 191 4.94 1.60 16.23
CA GLY A 191 5.54 0.36 16.71
C GLY A 191 4.61 -0.85 16.57
N VAL A 192 3.33 -0.72 16.94
CA VAL A 192 2.31 -1.76 16.81
C VAL A 192 2.10 -2.12 15.34
N LEU A 193 1.94 -1.11 14.47
CA LEU A 193 1.78 -1.30 13.02
C LEU A 193 3.02 -1.95 12.40
N ARG A 194 4.23 -1.49 12.75
CA ARG A 194 5.48 -2.06 12.24
C ARG A 194 5.66 -3.51 12.70
N ARG A 195 5.30 -3.81 13.95
CA ARG A 195 5.30 -5.20 14.46
C ARG A 195 4.29 -6.05 13.68
N ALA A 196 3.12 -5.53 13.37
CA ALA A 196 2.10 -6.20 12.55
C ALA A 196 2.61 -6.52 11.14
N VAL A 197 3.22 -5.53 10.47
CA VAL A 197 3.84 -5.68 9.14
C VAL A 197 4.92 -6.76 9.19
N ARG A 198 5.88 -6.65 10.10
CA ARG A 198 6.94 -7.67 10.26
C ARG A 198 6.39 -9.06 10.57
N SER A 199 5.33 -9.14 11.38
CA SER A 199 4.70 -10.41 11.74
C SER A 199 3.98 -11.02 10.55
N ARG A 200 3.33 -10.20 9.71
CA ARG A 200 2.75 -10.60 8.43
C ARG A 200 3.83 -11.07 7.47
N ASP A 201 4.93 -10.34 7.31
CA ASP A 201 6.02 -10.70 6.40
C ASP A 201 6.71 -11.99 6.87
N ALA A 202 6.94 -12.11 8.19
CA ALA A 202 7.48 -13.33 8.77
C ALA A 202 6.49 -14.50 8.74
N ALA A 203 5.19 -14.25 8.82
CA ALA A 203 4.14 -15.27 8.64
C ALA A 203 3.95 -15.63 7.17
N PHE A 204 4.23 -14.71 6.23
CA PHE A 204 4.29 -14.99 4.82
C PHE A 204 5.49 -15.87 4.51
N ALA A 205 6.67 -15.51 5.03
CA ALA A 205 7.89 -16.29 4.94
C ALA A 205 7.79 -17.68 5.61
N ARG A 206 7.10 -17.78 6.76
CA ARG A 206 6.93 -19.04 7.52
C ARG A 206 5.67 -19.83 7.19
N GLY A 207 4.68 -19.20 6.57
CA GLY A 207 3.30 -19.67 6.51
C GLY A 207 2.68 -19.48 5.13
N ARG A 208 3.32 -20.06 4.12
CA ARG A 208 2.76 -21.00 3.14
C ARG A 208 3.60 -20.98 1.85
N PRO A 209 4.75 -21.69 1.84
CA PRO A 209 5.38 -22.09 0.60
C PRO A 209 4.41 -22.87 -0.31
N ASP A 210 3.26 -23.37 0.16
CA ASP A 210 2.33 -24.14 -0.70
C ASP A 210 1.24 -23.30 -1.38
N ARG A 211 0.82 -22.15 -0.80
CA ARG A 211 -0.29 -21.37 -1.39
C ARG A 211 0.16 -20.40 -2.48
N GLU A 212 1.32 -19.78 -2.32
CA GLU A 212 1.81 -18.84 -3.34
C GLU A 212 2.15 -19.55 -4.65
N PRO A 213 2.82 -20.73 -4.64
CA PRO A 213 2.92 -21.56 -5.83
C PRO A 213 1.55 -22.03 -6.32
N SER A 214 0.59 -22.36 -5.45
CA SER A 214 -0.75 -22.74 -5.91
C SER A 214 -1.51 -21.61 -6.62
N LEU A 215 -1.36 -20.36 -6.17
CA LEU A 215 -1.99 -19.20 -6.78
C LEU A 215 -1.24 -18.76 -8.04
N ARG A 216 0.08 -18.90 -8.06
CA ARG A 216 0.92 -18.67 -9.25
C ARG A 216 0.60 -19.71 -10.32
N ALA A 217 0.59 -20.99 -9.96
CA ALA A 217 0.17 -22.08 -10.84
C ALA A 217 -1.26 -21.90 -11.34
N GLN A 218 -2.20 -21.40 -10.51
CA GLN A 218 -3.54 -21.04 -10.98
C GLN A 218 -3.54 -19.87 -11.97
N ALA A 219 -2.70 -18.85 -11.75
CA ALA A 219 -2.56 -17.73 -12.69
C ALA A 219 -1.95 -18.18 -14.02
N GLU A 220 -0.91 -19.03 -13.98
CA GLU A 220 -0.27 -19.67 -15.14
C GLU A 220 -1.26 -20.59 -15.88
N GLU A 221 -2.00 -21.44 -15.17
CA GLU A 221 -3.04 -22.32 -15.74
C GLU A 221 -4.15 -21.49 -16.42
N LEU A 222 -4.57 -20.38 -15.83
CA LEU A 222 -5.52 -19.46 -16.45
C LEU A 222 -4.91 -18.79 -17.69
N ALA A 223 -3.67 -18.31 -17.63
CA ALA A 223 -3.00 -17.69 -18.77
C ALA A 223 -2.82 -18.67 -19.95
N GLN A 224 -2.54 -19.94 -19.68
CA GLN A 224 -2.45 -20.97 -20.71
C GLN A 224 -3.76 -21.17 -21.50
N LYS A 225 -4.92 -20.84 -20.91
CA LYS A 225 -6.22 -20.91 -21.60
C LYS A 225 -6.35 -19.88 -22.73
N ASP A 226 -5.48 -18.88 -22.77
CA ASP A 226 -5.41 -17.91 -23.87
C ASP A 226 -5.07 -18.57 -25.21
N ARG A 227 -4.35 -19.69 -25.19
CA ARG A 227 -4.04 -20.50 -26.39
C ARG A 227 -5.28 -21.11 -27.03
N ALA A 228 -6.32 -21.35 -26.25
CA ALA A 228 -7.57 -21.96 -26.71
C ALA A 228 -8.57 -20.91 -27.21
N LEU A 229 -8.23 -19.61 -27.22
CA LEU A 229 -9.11 -18.57 -27.73
C LEU A 229 -9.33 -18.72 -29.24
N SER A 230 -10.53 -18.33 -29.69
CA SER A 230 -10.85 -18.32 -31.11
C SER A 230 -10.04 -17.24 -31.85
N VAL A 231 -9.78 -17.45 -33.15
CA VAL A 231 -9.12 -16.45 -34.01
C VAL A 231 -9.87 -15.12 -33.98
N ARG A 232 -11.21 -15.18 -33.94
CA ARG A 232 -12.06 -13.99 -33.82
C ARG A 232 -11.82 -13.24 -32.50
N THR A 233 -11.80 -13.96 -31.38
CA THR A 233 -11.56 -13.35 -30.06
C THR A 233 -10.18 -12.70 -29.98
N ARG A 234 -9.17 -13.30 -30.62
CA ARG A 234 -7.82 -12.71 -30.73
C ARG A 234 -7.78 -11.47 -31.62
N ALA A 235 -8.51 -11.48 -32.75
CA ALA A 235 -8.62 -10.29 -33.61
C ALA A 235 -9.36 -9.14 -32.90
N ASP A 236 -10.43 -9.44 -32.17
CA ASP A 236 -11.18 -8.47 -31.36
C ASP A 236 -10.29 -7.87 -30.26
N TRP A 237 -9.40 -8.67 -29.67
CA TRP A 237 -8.42 -8.21 -28.69
C TRP A 237 -7.41 -7.23 -29.28
N GLU A 238 -6.81 -7.56 -30.43
CA GLU A 238 -5.86 -6.66 -31.12
C GLU A 238 -6.53 -5.34 -31.52
N ALA A 239 -7.77 -5.40 -32.02
CA ALA A 239 -8.55 -4.22 -32.33
C ALA A 239 -8.79 -3.33 -31.09
N ALA A 240 -9.21 -3.94 -29.98
CA ALA A 240 -9.43 -3.21 -28.73
C ALA A 240 -8.14 -2.56 -28.19
N LEU A 241 -7.00 -3.23 -28.32
CA LEU A 241 -5.70 -2.66 -27.94
C LEU A 241 -5.28 -1.47 -28.82
N ALA A 242 -5.60 -1.49 -30.11
CA ALA A 242 -5.30 -0.39 -31.02
C ALA A 242 -6.12 0.88 -30.72
N GLU A 243 -7.31 0.73 -30.11
CA GLU A 243 -8.18 1.84 -29.74
C GLU A 243 -7.72 2.56 -28.45
N LEU A 244 -6.85 1.95 -27.64
CA LEU A 244 -6.36 2.49 -26.36
C LEU A 244 -5.23 3.53 -26.53
N GLN A 245 -5.51 4.63 -27.23
CA GLN A 245 -4.52 5.69 -27.53
C GLN A 245 -3.95 6.40 -26.29
N SER A 246 -4.63 6.36 -25.15
CA SER A 246 -4.19 6.98 -23.89
C SER A 246 -3.28 6.09 -23.04
N VAL A 247 -3.08 4.83 -23.44
CA VAL A 247 -2.25 3.87 -22.72
C VAL A 247 -0.84 3.86 -23.32
N PRO A 248 0.23 3.88 -22.52
CA PRO A 248 1.60 3.83 -23.03
C PRO A 248 1.85 2.59 -23.91
N THR A 249 2.61 2.77 -24.99
CA THR A 249 2.89 1.71 -25.98
C THR A 249 3.48 0.46 -25.34
N ALA A 250 4.38 0.61 -24.36
CA ALA A 250 4.97 -0.52 -23.65
C ALA A 250 3.92 -1.36 -22.89
N THR A 251 2.94 -0.71 -22.26
CA THR A 251 1.82 -1.40 -21.60
C THR A 251 0.98 -2.19 -22.61
N ILE A 252 0.76 -1.62 -23.80
CA ILE A 252 0.01 -2.25 -24.90
C ILE A 252 0.79 -3.45 -25.46
N GLU A 253 2.10 -3.33 -25.68
CA GLU A 253 2.95 -4.42 -26.16
C GLU A 253 2.99 -5.57 -25.16
N GLN A 254 3.09 -5.26 -23.87
CA GLN A 254 3.00 -6.26 -22.81
C GLN A 254 1.61 -6.94 -22.79
N ALA A 255 0.54 -6.18 -23.03
CA ALA A 255 -0.81 -6.72 -23.11
C ALA A 255 -1.02 -7.64 -24.32
N ARG A 256 -0.43 -7.30 -25.48
CA ARG A 256 -0.38 -8.19 -26.64
C ARG A 256 0.33 -9.49 -26.31
N LEU A 257 1.50 -9.39 -25.68
CA LEU A 257 2.33 -10.55 -25.32
C LEU A 257 1.61 -11.53 -24.37
N LEU A 258 0.80 -11.01 -23.45
CA LEU A 258 0.06 -11.82 -22.49
C LEU A 258 -1.27 -12.38 -23.01
N GLY A 259 -1.91 -11.70 -23.96
CA GLY A 259 -3.29 -11.96 -24.36
C GLY A 259 -4.32 -11.55 -23.29
N PRO A 260 -5.62 -11.57 -23.60
CA PRO A 260 -6.65 -11.03 -22.71
C PRO A 260 -6.81 -11.84 -21.41
N ILE A 261 -6.71 -13.18 -21.44
CA ILE A 261 -6.82 -14.00 -20.23
C ILE A 261 -5.55 -13.88 -19.39
N GLY A 262 -4.38 -13.95 -20.04
CA GLY A 262 -3.09 -13.78 -19.37
C GLY A 262 -2.98 -12.41 -18.69
N TRP A 263 -3.44 -11.34 -19.35
CA TRP A 263 -3.50 -10.01 -18.77
C TRP A 263 -4.37 -9.95 -17.51
N LEU A 264 -5.57 -10.54 -17.57
CA LEU A 264 -6.48 -10.56 -16.42
C LEU A 264 -5.95 -11.42 -15.26
N ALA A 265 -5.35 -12.58 -15.56
CA ALA A 265 -4.73 -13.45 -14.55
C ALA A 265 -3.55 -12.75 -13.88
N TRP A 266 -2.68 -12.11 -14.67
CA TRP A 266 -1.56 -11.31 -14.19
C TRP A 266 -2.02 -10.10 -13.35
N ALA A 267 -3.07 -9.40 -13.78
CA ALA A 267 -3.66 -8.29 -13.04
C ALA A 267 -4.35 -8.76 -11.73
N ALA A 268 -4.99 -9.92 -11.73
CA ALA A 268 -5.64 -10.52 -10.56
C ALA A 268 -4.63 -11.07 -9.54
N TYR A 269 -3.54 -11.67 -10.02
CA TYR A 269 -2.35 -11.99 -9.23
C TYR A 269 -1.55 -10.73 -8.85
N GLY A 270 -2.01 -9.57 -9.28
CA GLY A 270 -1.46 -8.23 -9.13
C GLY A 270 0.05 -8.13 -9.24
N ARG A 271 0.50 -8.39 -10.47
CA ARG A 271 1.71 -7.80 -11.06
C ARG A 271 3.03 -8.27 -10.44
N ARG A 272 3.02 -9.44 -9.80
CA ARG A 272 4.22 -10.05 -9.21
C ARG A 272 4.84 -11.14 -10.07
N ILE A 273 4.12 -11.63 -11.07
CA ILE A 273 4.65 -12.61 -12.03
C ILE A 273 5.25 -11.81 -13.18
N ASP A 274 6.43 -12.20 -13.62
CA ASP A 274 7.04 -11.61 -14.80
C ASP A 274 6.10 -11.89 -16.00
N PRO A 275 5.67 -10.85 -16.75
CA PRO A 275 4.83 -11.04 -17.92
C PRO A 275 5.36 -12.09 -18.90
N THR A 276 6.69 -12.25 -19.02
CA THR A 276 7.28 -13.24 -19.93
C THR A 276 7.08 -14.68 -19.46
N GLU A 277 6.90 -14.91 -18.14
CA GLU A 277 6.60 -16.24 -17.59
C GLU A 277 5.16 -16.67 -17.87
N LEU A 278 4.24 -15.71 -18.06
CA LEU A 278 2.84 -15.96 -18.39
C LEU A 278 2.57 -15.94 -19.90
N ALA A 279 3.50 -15.39 -20.68
CA ALA A 279 3.40 -15.39 -22.12
C ALA A 279 3.31 -16.83 -22.63
N PRO A 280 2.46 -17.11 -23.61
CA PRO A 280 2.43 -18.43 -24.22
C PRO A 280 3.79 -18.71 -24.85
N HIS A 281 4.60 -19.59 -24.24
CA HIS A 281 5.86 -20.03 -24.84
C HIS A 281 5.63 -20.55 -26.27
N GLU A 282 6.04 -19.78 -27.26
CA GLU A 282 6.20 -20.22 -28.63
C GLU A 282 7.45 -21.10 -28.68
N GLY A 283 7.29 -22.42 -28.60
CA GLY A 283 8.40 -23.36 -28.84
C GLY A 283 9.03 -23.98 -27.60
N GLY A 284 8.24 -24.77 -26.87
CA GLY A 284 8.75 -26.04 -26.37
C GLY A 284 8.80 -27.06 -27.52
N ALA A 285 9.62 -26.80 -28.54
CA ALA A 285 10.03 -27.87 -29.43
C ALA A 285 10.80 -28.86 -28.55
N ALA A 286 10.31 -30.10 -28.52
CA ALA A 286 10.97 -31.20 -27.84
C ALA A 286 12.47 -31.19 -28.19
N HIS A 287 13.32 -30.78 -27.25
CA HIS A 287 14.68 -31.31 -27.19
C HIS A 287 14.56 -32.78 -26.77
N GLY A 288 14.14 -33.59 -27.74
CA GLY A 288 14.42 -35.02 -27.71
C GLY A 288 15.93 -35.15 -27.69
N GLN A 289 16.47 -35.45 -26.51
CA GLN A 289 17.81 -36.01 -26.44
C GLN A 289 17.83 -37.26 -27.34
N PRO A 290 18.79 -37.38 -28.26
CA PRO A 290 18.99 -38.64 -28.96
C PRO A 290 19.36 -39.69 -27.89
N ILE A 291 18.52 -40.72 -27.78
CA ILE A 291 18.85 -41.92 -27.01
C ILE A 291 20.04 -42.58 -27.73
N PRO A 292 21.16 -42.86 -27.03
CA PRO A 292 22.31 -43.53 -27.62
C PRO A 292 21.99 -44.98 -28.03
#